data_AF-A0A6M3IUJ9-F1
#
_entry.id   AF-A0A6M3IUJ9-F1
#
_cell.length_a   1.000
_cell.length_b   1.000
_cell.length_c   1.000
_cell.angle_alpha   90.00
_cell.angle_beta   90.00
_cell.angle_gamma   90.00
#
_symmetry.space_group_name_H-M   'P 1'
#
loop_
_entity.id
_entity.type
_entity.pdbx_description
1 polymer ?
#
loop_
_entity_poly.entity_id
_entity_poly.type
_entity_poly.pdbx_seq_one_letter_code
_entity_poly.pdbx_strand_id
1 'polypeptide(L)'
;MAYALPYIAAGVSVVGAVVQSEADMAAARSASREAFAQAMNAQAAAAVSAKNADIMEADAIARTQKAQEDAEKKRKEVQRLVATARAQEGRGGFSFAGTPEWLEFSSLSEGEKDAMAILNEGLTEASRMRSKGDIFKMESESYIKQSQSYLSRSSELISQGKKARTGTLLKGVAGAAGAF
;
A
#
# COMPACT_ATOMS: atom_id res chain seq x y z
N MET A 1 -30.01 63.42 -41.08
CA MET A 1 -30.39 62.00 -40.89
C MET A 1 -29.21 61.18 -41.38
N ALA A 2 -28.60 60.22 -40.69
CA ALA A 2 -28.99 59.45 -39.52
C ALA A 2 -27.72 59.09 -38.71
N TYR A 3 -27.77 59.29 -37.39
CA TYR A 3 -26.80 58.73 -36.44
C TYR A 3 -27.40 57.42 -35.93
N ALA A 4 -26.85 56.29 -36.35
CA ALA A 4 -27.09 55.02 -35.69
C ALA A 4 -25.89 54.13 -35.97
N LEU A 5 -25.41 53.45 -34.91
CA LEU A 5 -24.45 52.33 -34.87
C LEU A 5 -23.15 52.61 -34.07
N PRO A 6 -23.27 52.72 -32.73
CA PRO A 6 -22.23 52.18 -31.84
C PRO A 6 -22.69 50.96 -31.03
N TYR A 7 -23.98 50.64 -31.01
CA TYR A 7 -24.53 49.60 -30.10
C TYR A 7 -24.24 48.15 -30.50
N ILE A 8 -23.91 47.85 -31.76
CA ILE A 8 -23.71 46.46 -32.21
C ILE A 8 -22.31 45.93 -31.82
N ALA A 9 -21.30 46.78 -31.73
CA ALA A 9 -19.93 46.35 -31.41
C ALA A 9 -19.76 45.91 -29.94
N ALA A 10 -20.44 46.58 -29.00
CA ALA A 10 -20.36 46.26 -27.56
C ALA A 10 -21.08 44.95 -27.18
N GLY A 11 -22.15 44.58 -27.89
CA GLY A 11 -22.85 43.31 -27.67
C GLY A 11 -22.01 42.09 -28.06
N VAL A 12 -21.24 42.19 -29.14
CA VAL A 12 -20.43 41.08 -29.66
C VAL A 12 -19.23 40.78 -28.75
N SER A 13 -18.61 41.79 -28.12
CA SER A 13 -17.48 41.58 -27.20
C SER A 13 -17.89 40.93 -25.88
N VAL A 14 -19.07 41.25 -25.34
CA VAL A 14 -19.59 40.62 -24.11
C VAL A 14 -20.01 39.18 -24.38
N VAL A 15 -20.68 38.90 -25.51
CA VAL A 15 -21.07 37.53 -25.89
C VAL A 15 -19.83 36.65 -26.14
N GLY A 16 -18.80 37.16 -26.83
CA GLY A 16 -17.55 36.43 -27.03
C GLY A 16 -16.81 36.09 -25.73
N ALA A 17 -16.80 37.03 -24.77
CA ALA A 17 -16.20 36.82 -23.44
C ALA A 17 -16.97 35.79 -22.60
N VAL A 18 -18.31 35.75 -22.70
CA VAL A 18 -19.14 34.74 -22.01
C VAL A 18 -18.89 33.34 -22.58
N VAL A 19 -18.85 33.20 -23.91
CA VAL A 19 -18.61 31.90 -24.59
C VAL A 19 -17.21 31.34 -24.26
N GLN A 20 -16.17 32.17 -24.23
CA GLN A 20 -14.83 31.74 -23.81
C GLN A 20 -14.80 31.31 -22.33
N SER A 21 -15.51 32.03 -21.44
CA SER A 21 -15.58 31.68 -20.02
C SER A 21 -16.30 30.35 -19.75
N GLU A 22 -17.25 29.97 -20.61
CA GLU A 22 -17.95 28.68 -20.50
C GLU A 22 -17.09 27.52 -21.00
N ALA A 23 -16.32 27.73 -22.08
CA ALA A 23 -15.36 26.75 -22.59
C ALA A 23 -14.24 26.47 -21.56
N ASP A 24 -13.69 27.52 -20.94
CA ASP A 24 -12.66 27.39 -19.89
C ASP A 24 -13.21 26.70 -18.64
N MET A 25 -14.46 26.97 -18.26
CA MET A 25 -15.11 26.25 -17.15
C MET A 25 -15.43 24.80 -17.50
N ALA A 26 -15.82 24.50 -18.73
CA ALA A 26 -16.06 23.13 -19.17
C ALA A 26 -14.76 22.30 -19.13
N ALA A 27 -13.65 22.88 -19.61
CA ALA A 27 -12.32 22.28 -19.55
C ALA A 27 -11.81 22.11 -18.10
N ALA A 28 -12.03 23.10 -17.23
CA ALA A 28 -11.67 22.99 -15.82
C ALA A 28 -12.49 21.91 -15.08
N ARG A 29 -13.77 21.75 -15.42
CA ARG A 29 -14.64 20.71 -14.87
C ARG A 29 -14.28 19.31 -15.36
N SER A 30 -13.93 19.13 -16.63
CA SER A 30 -13.49 17.84 -17.15
C SER A 30 -12.16 17.41 -16.52
N ALA A 31 -11.17 18.31 -16.47
CA ALA A 31 -9.89 18.05 -15.82
C ALA A 31 -10.03 17.77 -14.30
N SER A 32 -10.94 18.47 -13.62
CA SER A 32 -11.27 18.22 -12.21
C SER A 32 -11.90 16.84 -11.99
N ARG A 33 -12.80 16.39 -12.88
CA ARG A 33 -13.41 15.05 -12.82
C ARG A 33 -12.37 13.95 -13.04
N GLU A 34 -11.47 14.14 -14.00
CA GLU A 34 -10.36 13.21 -14.25
C GLU A 34 -9.42 13.11 -13.04
N ALA A 35 -9.04 14.24 -12.45
CA ALA A 35 -8.22 14.25 -11.24
C ALA A 35 -8.95 13.58 -10.06
N PHE A 36 -10.26 13.78 -9.91
CA PHE A 36 -11.05 13.09 -8.88
C PHE A 36 -11.12 11.58 -9.10
N ALA A 37 -11.31 11.13 -10.34
CA ALA A 37 -11.29 9.71 -10.68
C ALA A 37 -9.92 9.08 -10.39
N GLN A 38 -8.82 9.78 -10.70
CA GLN A 38 -7.46 9.37 -10.35
C GLN A 38 -7.25 9.28 -8.84
N ALA A 39 -7.81 10.23 -8.06
CA ALA A 39 -7.77 10.19 -6.61
C ALA A 39 -8.48 8.95 -6.03
N MET A 40 -9.65 8.61 -6.58
CA MET A 40 -10.41 7.42 -6.17
C MET A 40 -9.67 6.12 -6.52
N ASN A 41 -9.07 6.04 -7.70
CA ASN A 41 -8.27 4.89 -8.10
C ASN A 41 -7.03 4.72 -7.20
N ALA A 42 -6.34 5.82 -6.88
CA ALA A 42 -5.21 5.79 -5.95
C ALA A 42 -5.65 5.37 -4.54
N GLN A 43 -6.81 5.81 -4.07
CA GLN A 43 -7.35 5.40 -2.78
C GLN A 43 -7.72 3.91 -2.75
N ALA A 44 -8.30 3.38 -3.82
CA ALA A 44 -8.56 1.95 -3.95
C ALA A 44 -7.25 1.13 -3.97
N ALA A 45 -6.23 1.59 -4.70
CA ALA A 45 -4.91 0.96 -4.71
C ALA A 45 -4.26 0.97 -3.32
N ALA A 46 -4.38 2.07 -2.57
CA ALA A 46 -3.92 2.15 -1.18
C ALA A 46 -4.60 1.11 -0.29
N ALA A 47 -5.93 0.97 -0.39
CA ALA A 47 -6.67 -0.01 0.40
C ALA A 47 -6.26 -1.45 0.08
N VAL A 48 -6.01 -1.77 -1.19
CA VAL A 48 -5.49 -3.08 -1.60
C VAL A 48 -4.10 -3.31 -1.05
N SER A 49 -3.21 -2.32 -1.14
CA SER A 49 -1.84 -2.43 -0.63
C SER A 49 -1.82 -2.60 0.89
N ALA A 50 -2.64 -1.84 1.63
CA ALA A 50 -2.79 -2.01 3.08
C ALA A 50 -3.25 -3.43 3.44
N LYS A 51 -4.27 -3.96 2.74
CA LYS A 51 -4.75 -5.32 2.96
C LYS A 51 -3.67 -6.36 2.64
N ASN A 52 -2.88 -6.16 1.59
CA ASN A 52 -1.77 -7.05 1.26
C ASN A 52 -0.70 -7.02 2.36
N ALA A 53 -0.44 -5.87 2.96
CA ALA A 53 0.46 -5.77 4.12
C ALA A 53 -0.06 -6.61 5.30
N ASP A 54 -1.35 -6.50 5.62
CA ASP A 54 -1.97 -7.27 6.71
C ASP A 54 -1.89 -8.78 6.46
N ILE A 55 -2.10 -9.22 5.20
CA ILE A 55 -1.95 -10.62 4.80
C ILE A 55 -0.51 -11.09 5.00
N MET A 56 0.48 -10.30 4.56
CA MET A 56 1.90 -10.66 4.74
C MET A 56 2.29 -10.74 6.22
N GLU A 57 1.72 -9.87 7.07
CA GLU A 57 1.95 -9.90 8.51
C GLU A 57 1.32 -11.15 9.15
N ALA A 58 0.09 -11.49 8.77
CA ALA A 58 -0.57 -12.72 9.21
C ALA A 58 0.19 -13.98 8.78
N ASP A 59 0.66 -14.02 7.52
CA ASP A 59 1.46 -15.13 6.99
C ASP A 59 2.81 -15.25 7.74
N ALA A 60 3.45 -14.12 8.07
CA ALA A 60 4.68 -14.12 8.87
C ALA A 60 4.47 -14.70 10.27
N ILE A 61 3.35 -14.37 10.92
CA ILE A 61 2.97 -14.91 12.23
C ILE A 61 2.72 -16.42 12.11
N ALA A 62 1.93 -16.85 11.13
CA ALA A 62 1.64 -18.26 10.88
C ALA A 62 2.90 -19.08 10.61
N ARG A 63 3.85 -18.53 9.83
CA ARG A 63 5.16 -19.17 9.58
C ARG A 63 5.99 -19.31 10.85
N THR A 64 6.01 -18.27 11.69
CA THR A 64 6.73 -18.31 12.97
C THR A 64 6.15 -19.39 13.88
N GLN A 65 4.82 -19.44 14.01
CA GLN A 65 4.13 -20.43 14.84
C GLN A 65 4.37 -21.86 14.34
N LYS A 66 4.21 -22.08 13.03
CA LYS A 66 4.48 -23.39 12.43
C LYS A 66 5.92 -23.85 12.67
N ALA A 67 6.90 -22.96 12.50
CA ALA A 67 8.29 -23.30 12.74
C ALA A 67 8.58 -23.64 14.21
N GLN A 68 7.92 -22.96 15.16
CA GLN A 68 7.99 -23.28 16.58
C GLN A 68 7.40 -24.67 16.87
N GLU A 69 6.21 -24.96 16.34
CA GLU A 69 5.57 -26.26 16.49
C GLU A 69 6.40 -27.40 15.90
N ASP A 70 6.97 -27.20 14.71
CA ASP A 70 7.76 -28.21 14.02
C ASP A 70 9.11 -28.45 14.73
N ALA A 71 9.74 -27.40 15.26
CA ALA A 71 10.92 -27.52 16.13
C ALA A 71 10.60 -28.30 17.42
N GLU A 72 9.46 -28.04 18.06
CA GLU A 72 9.02 -28.80 19.24
C GLU A 72 8.74 -30.26 18.93
N LYS A 73 8.08 -30.55 17.80
CA LYS A 73 7.85 -31.93 17.35
C LYS A 73 9.18 -32.64 17.13
N LYS A 74 10.16 -31.98 16.50
CA LYS A 74 11.49 -32.54 16.27
C LYS A 74 12.20 -32.88 17.59
N ARG A 75 12.16 -31.97 18.57
CA ARG A 75 12.71 -32.22 19.92
C ARG A 75 12.05 -33.43 20.59
N LYS A 76 10.71 -33.52 20.54
CA LYS A 76 9.95 -34.65 21.12
C LYS A 76 10.24 -35.97 20.40
N GLU A 77 10.40 -35.95 19.08
CA GLU A 77 10.77 -37.12 18.29
C GLU A 77 12.15 -37.65 18.68
N VAL A 78 13.15 -36.76 18.76
CA VAL A 78 14.52 -37.12 19.15
C VAL A 78 14.54 -37.69 20.57
N GLN A 79 13.84 -37.05 21.52
CA GLN A 79 13.70 -37.59 22.88
C GLN A 79 13.06 -38.98 22.89
N ARG A 80 12.02 -39.22 22.08
CA ARG A 80 11.37 -40.53 21.96
C ARG A 80 12.30 -41.58 21.39
N LEU A 81 13.09 -41.22 20.38
CA LEU A 81 14.07 -42.13 19.77
C LEU A 81 15.16 -42.52 20.76
N VAL A 82 15.73 -41.55 21.48
CA VAL A 82 16.75 -41.81 22.51
C VAL A 82 16.18 -42.66 23.65
N ALA A 83 14.96 -42.37 24.13
CA ALA A 83 14.31 -43.17 25.16
C ALA A 83 14.04 -44.62 24.69
N THR A 84 13.67 -44.80 23.41
CA THR A 84 13.46 -46.13 22.82
C THR A 84 14.76 -46.89 22.69
N ALA A 85 15.85 -46.23 22.26
CA ALA A 85 17.18 -46.81 22.17
C ALA A 85 17.66 -47.29 23.56
N ARG A 86 17.57 -46.42 24.57
CA ARG A 86 17.90 -46.77 25.97
C ARG A 86 17.08 -47.95 26.50
N ALA A 87 15.79 -47.99 26.20
CA ALA A 87 14.92 -49.10 26.61
C ALA A 87 15.28 -50.43 25.92
N GLN A 88 15.74 -50.39 24.67
CA GLN A 88 16.21 -51.57 23.95
C GLN A 88 17.56 -52.07 24.50
N GLU A 89 18.50 -51.17 24.79
CA GLU A 89 19.77 -51.52 25.45
C GLU A 89 19.53 -52.18 26.82
N GLY A 90 18.66 -51.60 27.65
CA GLY A 90 18.32 -52.15 28.96
C GLY A 90 17.64 -53.53 28.92
N ARG A 91 16.90 -53.85 27.84
CA ARG A 91 16.28 -55.17 27.63
C ARG A 91 17.24 -56.22 27.07
N GLY A 92 18.27 -55.81 26.33
CA GLY A 92 19.21 -56.72 25.68
C GLY A 92 20.26 -57.33 26.61
N GLY A 93 20.41 -56.85 27.85
CA GLY A 93 21.40 -57.35 28.81
C GLY A 93 22.86 -57.04 28.43
N PHE A 94 23.09 -56.28 27.35
CA PHE A 94 24.41 -55.84 26.92
C PHE A 94 24.84 -54.60 27.75
N SER A 95 25.63 -54.84 28.79
CA SER A 95 26.39 -53.78 29.46
C SER A 95 27.59 -53.40 28.59
N PHE A 96 27.49 -52.29 27.85
CA PHE A 96 28.64 -51.74 27.14
C PHE A 96 29.64 -51.17 28.17
N ALA A 97 30.88 -51.64 28.12
CA ALA A 97 31.98 -51.17 28.97
C ALA A 97 32.52 -49.77 28.58
N GLY A 98 31.84 -49.03 27.68
CA GLY A 98 32.22 -47.67 27.28
C GLY A 98 31.29 -47.01 26.26
N THR A 99 30.98 -45.72 26.52
CA THR A 99 30.43 -44.67 25.63
C THR A 99 29.01 -44.72 25.02
N PRO A 100 28.01 -45.52 25.48
CA PRO A 100 26.62 -45.34 24.99
C PRO A 100 26.05 -43.97 25.35
N GLU A 101 26.38 -43.43 26.54
CA GLU A 101 25.92 -42.11 26.99
C GLU A 101 26.42 -40.95 26.10
N TRP A 102 27.62 -41.07 25.53
CA TRP A 102 28.18 -40.05 24.64
C TRP A 102 27.44 -40.01 23.30
N LEU A 103 26.98 -41.16 22.81
CA LEU A 103 26.21 -41.33 21.58
C LEU A 103 24.76 -40.85 21.75
N GLU A 104 24.17 -41.08 22.93
CA GLU A 104 22.88 -40.48 23.30
C GLU A 104 22.99 -38.95 23.35
N PHE A 105 24.04 -38.42 23.98
CA PHE A 105 24.26 -36.97 24.09
C PHE A 105 24.52 -36.32 22.73
N SER A 106 25.31 -36.96 21.85
CA SER A 106 25.54 -36.45 20.48
C SER A 106 24.24 -36.43 19.68
N SER A 107 23.41 -37.47 19.80
CA SER A 107 22.12 -37.56 19.10
C SER A 107 21.12 -36.50 19.59
N LEU A 108 21.08 -36.23 20.90
CA LEU A 108 20.29 -35.13 21.47
C LEU A 108 20.80 -33.77 20.97
N SER A 109 22.12 -33.56 20.95
CA SER A 109 22.73 -32.32 20.48
C SER A 109 22.47 -32.07 19.00
N GLU A 110 22.56 -33.10 18.17
CA GLU A 110 22.27 -33.01 16.73
C GLU A 110 20.79 -32.75 16.48
N GLY A 111 19.90 -33.43 17.20
CA GLY A 111 18.46 -33.17 17.14
C GLY A 111 18.07 -31.74 17.56
N GLU A 112 18.77 -31.16 18.54
CA GLU A 112 18.55 -29.76 18.92
C GLU A 112 19.06 -28.79 17.85
N LYS A 113 20.18 -29.09 17.19
CA LYS A 113 20.66 -28.30 16.05
C LYS A 113 19.66 -28.32 14.89
N ASP A 114 19.07 -29.47 14.60
CA ASP A 114 18.01 -29.60 13.58
C ASP A 114 16.78 -28.77 13.95
N ALA A 115 16.33 -28.85 15.20
CA ALA A 115 15.20 -28.06 15.68
C ALA A 115 15.48 -26.55 15.57
N MET A 116 16.70 -26.12 15.92
CA MET A 116 17.13 -24.74 15.75
C MET A 116 17.24 -24.32 14.28
N ALA A 117 17.66 -25.21 13.38
CA ALA A 117 17.70 -24.94 11.96
C ALA A 117 16.29 -24.68 11.39
N ILE A 118 15.32 -25.54 11.75
CA ILE A 118 13.90 -25.37 11.38
C ILE A 118 13.37 -24.02 11.88
N LEU A 119 13.66 -23.69 13.14
CA LEU A 119 13.21 -22.44 13.74
C LEU A 119 13.83 -21.22 13.05
N ASN A 120 15.13 -21.25 12.77
CA ASN A 120 15.83 -20.17 12.08
C ASN A 120 15.36 -19.99 10.64
N GLU A 121 15.10 -21.07 9.92
CA GLU A 121 14.52 -21.02 8.57
C GLU A 121 13.15 -20.33 8.60
N GLY A 122 12.26 -20.77 9.48
CA GLY A 122 10.94 -20.17 9.64
C GLY A 122 10.97 -18.70 10.06
N LEU A 123 11.88 -18.32 10.97
CA LEU A 123 12.08 -16.92 11.36
C LEU A 123 12.62 -16.07 10.20
N THR A 124 13.50 -16.63 9.37
CA THR A 124 14.04 -15.95 8.19
C THR A 124 12.94 -15.73 7.14
N GLU A 125 12.10 -16.74 6.90
CA GLU A 125 10.92 -16.61 6.03
C GLU A 125 9.94 -15.57 6.56
N ALA A 126 9.62 -15.62 7.85
CA ALA A 126 8.74 -14.65 8.49
C ALA A 126 9.31 -13.22 8.41
N SER A 127 10.62 -13.04 8.59
CA SER A 127 11.28 -11.75 8.42
C SER A 127 11.15 -11.24 6.99
N ARG A 128 11.35 -12.08 5.98
CA ARG A 128 11.15 -11.70 4.56
C ARG A 128 9.71 -11.28 4.29
N MET A 129 8.73 -11.97 4.87
CA MET A 129 7.32 -11.61 4.73
C MET A 129 7.01 -10.27 5.40
N ARG A 130 7.52 -10.02 6.60
CA ARG A 130 7.39 -8.71 7.26
C ARG A 130 7.97 -7.59 6.41
N SER A 131 9.18 -7.76 5.88
CA SER A 131 9.79 -6.76 4.98
C SER A 131 8.95 -6.51 3.73
N LYS A 132 8.31 -7.53 3.15
CA LYS A 132 7.35 -7.33 2.04
C LYS A 132 6.10 -6.58 2.52
N GLY A 133 5.59 -6.89 3.71
CA GLY A 133 4.49 -6.16 4.33
C GLY A 133 4.82 -4.68 4.52
N ASP A 134 6.04 -4.36 4.96
CA ASP A 134 6.50 -2.97 5.14
C ASP A 134 6.55 -2.22 3.80
N ILE A 135 6.99 -2.88 2.72
CA ILE A 135 6.94 -2.31 1.37
C ILE A 135 5.49 -1.98 0.98
N PHE A 136 4.54 -2.90 1.21
CA PHE A 136 3.12 -2.63 0.93
C PHE A 136 2.53 -1.51 1.79
N LYS A 137 2.98 -1.35 3.05
CA LYS A 137 2.61 -0.21 3.89
C LYS A 137 3.12 1.10 3.28
N MET A 138 4.38 1.14 2.86
CA MET A 138 4.97 2.31 2.18
C MET A 138 4.27 2.63 0.86
N GLU A 139 3.94 1.62 0.05
CA GLU A 139 3.18 1.80 -1.18
C GLU A 139 1.78 2.37 -0.91
N SER A 140 1.09 1.86 0.12
CA SER A 140 -0.21 2.39 0.54
C SER A 140 -0.13 3.86 0.92
N GLU A 141 0.84 4.25 1.74
CA GLU A 141 1.06 5.65 2.10
C GLU A 141 1.37 6.53 0.89
N SER A 142 2.16 6.02 -0.06
CA SER A 142 2.47 6.70 -1.31
C SER A 142 1.20 6.97 -2.12
N TYR A 143 0.33 5.96 -2.27
CA TYR A 143 -0.96 6.12 -2.97
C TYR A 143 -1.90 7.08 -2.25
N ILE A 144 -1.92 7.11 -0.91
CA ILE A 144 -2.70 8.09 -0.14
C ILE A 144 -2.22 9.51 -0.42
N LYS A 145 -0.90 9.75 -0.38
CA LYS A 145 -0.31 11.06 -0.70
C LYS A 145 -0.63 11.47 -2.14
N GLN A 146 -0.56 10.52 -3.07
CA GLN A 146 -0.90 10.75 -4.47
C GLN A 146 -2.39 11.13 -4.64
N SER A 147 -3.29 10.41 -3.95
CA SER A 147 -4.73 10.71 -3.92
C SER A 147 -5.00 12.12 -3.39
N GLN A 148 -4.35 12.51 -2.28
CA GLN A 148 -4.46 13.86 -1.72
C GLN A 148 -3.96 14.93 -2.69
N SER A 149 -2.87 14.68 -3.42
CA SER A 149 -2.37 15.60 -4.45
C SER A 149 -3.38 15.79 -5.58
N TYR A 150 -4.00 14.71 -6.06
CA TYR A 150 -5.06 14.79 -7.08
C TYR A 150 -6.32 15.52 -6.59
N LEU A 151 -6.71 15.33 -5.34
CA LEU A 151 -7.83 16.06 -4.73
C LEU A 151 -7.50 17.56 -4.61
N SER A 152 -6.30 17.92 -4.15
CA SER A 152 -5.84 19.31 -4.09
C SER A 152 -5.88 19.95 -5.47
N ARG A 153 -5.28 19.30 -6.47
CA ARG A 153 -5.28 19.75 -7.87
C ARG A 153 -6.69 19.91 -8.43
N SER A 154 -7.59 18.97 -8.14
CA SER A 154 -8.99 19.06 -8.56
C SER A 154 -9.67 20.30 -7.98
N SER A 155 -9.48 20.57 -6.69
CA SER A 155 -10.03 21.76 -6.02
C SER A 155 -9.44 23.08 -6.55
N GLU A 156 -8.13 23.10 -6.86
CA GLU A 156 -7.45 24.23 -7.47
C GLU A 156 -8.00 24.53 -8.87
N LEU A 157 -8.19 23.51 -9.70
CA LEU A 157 -8.76 23.66 -11.04
C LEU A 157 -10.18 24.24 -11.00
N ILE A 158 -11.03 23.77 -10.07
CA ILE A 158 -12.38 24.33 -9.86
C ILE A 158 -12.29 25.80 -9.43
N SER A 159 -11.37 26.12 -8.52
CA SER A 159 -11.16 27.49 -8.03
C SER A 159 -10.67 28.44 -9.13
N GLN A 160 -9.72 27.99 -9.95
CA GLN A 160 -9.20 28.72 -11.11
C GLN A 160 -10.30 28.96 -12.15
N GLY A 161 -11.09 27.93 -12.49
CA GLY A 161 -12.23 28.08 -13.40
C GLY A 161 -13.26 29.11 -12.91
N LYS A 162 -13.53 29.16 -11.59
CA LYS A 162 -14.40 30.19 -10.99
C LYS A 162 -13.80 31.59 -11.10
N LYS A 163 -12.51 31.76 -10.77
CA LYS A 163 -11.81 33.05 -10.85
C LYS A 163 -11.73 33.57 -12.30
N ALA A 164 -11.47 32.68 -13.26
CA ALA A 164 -11.47 33.01 -14.68
C ALA A 164 -12.83 33.55 -15.13
N ARG A 165 -13.93 32.88 -14.76
CA ARG A 165 -15.29 33.35 -15.05
C ARG A 165 -15.55 34.74 -14.46
N THR A 166 -15.24 34.95 -13.18
CA THR A 166 -15.48 36.24 -12.52
C THR A 166 -14.64 37.36 -13.14
N GLY A 167 -13.37 37.10 -13.45
CA GLY A 167 -12.48 38.07 -14.09
C GLY A 167 -12.89 38.42 -15.52
N THR A 168 -13.34 37.45 -16.31
CA THR A 168 -13.81 37.67 -17.68
C THR A 168 -15.13 38.44 -17.71
N LEU A 169 -16.05 38.17 -16.77
CA LEU A 169 -17.29 38.95 -16.63
C LEU A 169 -17.00 40.41 -16.21
N LEU A 170 -16.11 40.63 -15.25
CA LEU A 170 -15.71 41.98 -14.82
C LEU A 170 -15.05 42.78 -15.95
N LYS A 171 -14.17 42.16 -16.74
CA LYS A 171 -13.55 42.81 -17.91
C LYS A 171 -14.56 43.10 -19.03
N GLY A 172 -15.50 42.19 -19.28
CA GLY A 172 -16.59 42.41 -20.25
C GLY A 172 -17.50 43.58 -19.86
N VAL A 173 -17.84 43.70 -18.56
CA VAL A 173 -18.66 44.81 -18.05
C VAL A 173 -17.89 46.14 -18.04
N ALA A 174 -16.60 46.13 -17.66
CA ALA A 174 -15.76 47.34 -17.68
C ALA A 174 -15.52 47.87 -19.10
N GLY A 175 -15.32 46.98 -20.08
CA GLY A 175 -15.22 47.36 -21.49
C GLY A 175 -16.51 47.95 -22.07
N ALA A 176 -17.67 47.51 -21.59
CA ALA A 176 -18.97 48.07 -21.96
C ALA A 176 -19.26 49.42 -21.26
N ALA A 177 -18.75 49.63 -20.04
CA ALA A 177 -18.95 50.87 -19.28
C ALA A 177 -18.00 52.01 -19.71
N GLY A 178 -16.80 51.70 -20.21
CA GLY A 178 -15.84 52.69 -20.72
C GLY A 178 -16.09 53.19 -22.15
N ALA A 179 -17.15 52.71 -22.80
CA ALA A 179 -17.54 53.08 -24.17
C ALA A 179 -18.69 54.13 -24.22
N PHE A 180 -19.04 54.74 -23.09
CA PHE A 180 -19.98 55.85 -22.97
C PHE A 180 -19.25 57.20 -22.91
#